data_AF-W7Q4N5-F1
#
_entry.id   AF-W7Q4N5-F1
#
_cell.length_a   1.000
_cell.length_b   1.000
_cell.length_c   1.000
_cell.angle_alpha   90.00
_cell.angle_beta   90.00
_cell.angle_gamma   90.00
#
_symmetry.space_group_name_H-M   'P 1'
#
loop_
_entity.id
_entity.type
_entity.pdbx_description
1 polymer ?
#
loop_
_entity_poly.entity_id
_entity_poly.type
_entity_poly.pdbx_seq_one_letter_code
_entity_poly.pdbx_strand_id
1 'polypeptide(L)'
;MHEVDCPYRALAIEALEAIGRPWHAVFTSTSIHAVEKAVEMGLAISVLDRERLTGAMRELGPAEDMPPLKRCEARLHFAPHIAAASQPAAEAMARLLRDRLTHRGPWRSVGGP
;
A
#
# COMPACT_ATOMS: atom_id res chain seq x y z
N MET A 1 -11.42 15.17 -1.97
CA MET A 1 -11.71 14.80 -0.58
C MET A 1 -10.63 13.81 -0.18
N HIS A 2 -9.60 14.27 0.54
CA HIS A 2 -8.55 13.37 1.01
C HIS A 2 -9.14 12.54 2.15
N GLU A 3 -9.15 11.24 1.96
CA GLU A 3 -9.71 10.26 2.89
C GLU A 3 -9.04 10.42 4.26
N VAL A 4 -9.85 10.57 5.31
CA VAL A 4 -9.41 10.91 6.67
C VAL A 4 -8.66 9.74 7.34
N ASP A 5 -8.74 8.54 6.77
CA ASP A 5 -8.05 7.36 7.29
C ASP A 5 -7.18 6.71 6.22
N CYS A 6 -5.89 6.59 6.51
CA CYS A 6 -4.95 5.93 5.63
C CYS A 6 -5.21 4.41 5.70
N PRO A 7 -5.51 3.72 4.58
CA PRO A 7 -5.82 2.29 4.61
C PRO A 7 -4.67 1.45 5.18
N TYR A 8 -3.41 1.87 4.97
CA TYR A 8 -2.24 1.21 5.55
C TYR A 8 -2.18 1.32 7.07
N ARG A 9 -2.67 2.43 7.64
CA ARG A 9 -2.76 2.60 9.10
C ARG A 9 -3.82 1.66 9.67
N ALA A 10 -4.99 1.59 9.05
CA ALA A 10 -6.05 0.66 9.46
C ALA A 10 -5.55 -0.79 9.41
N LEU A 11 -4.87 -1.20 8.33
CA LEU A 11 -4.28 -2.53 8.21
C LEU A 11 -3.27 -2.85 9.32
N ALA A 12 -2.40 -1.89 9.67
CA ALA A 12 -1.42 -2.07 10.74
C ALA A 12 -2.10 -2.27 12.10
N ILE A 13 -3.09 -1.45 12.41
CA ILE A 13 -3.84 -1.50 13.67
C ILE A 13 -4.61 -2.81 13.77
N GLU A 14 -5.40 -3.17 12.75
CA GLU A 14 -6.15 -4.43 12.71
C GLU A 14 -5.23 -5.64 12.93
N ALA A 15 -4.06 -5.63 12.29
CA ALA A 15 -3.08 -6.71 12.40
C ALA A 15 -2.53 -6.83 13.83
N LEU A 16 -2.15 -5.71 14.46
CA LEU A 16 -1.64 -5.70 15.83
C LEU A 16 -2.72 -6.07 16.86
N GLU A 17 -3.94 -5.56 16.69
CA GLU A 17 -5.08 -5.89 17.54
C GLU A 17 -5.46 -7.37 17.46
N ALA A 18 -5.39 -7.97 16.27
CA ALA A 18 -5.69 -9.39 16.08
C ALA A 18 -4.78 -10.33 16.89
N ILE A 19 -3.57 -9.90 17.22
CA ILE A 19 -2.62 -10.65 18.07
C ILE A 19 -2.51 -10.08 19.49
N GLY A 20 -3.34 -9.08 19.83
CA GLY A 20 -3.33 -8.43 21.14
C GLY A 20 -2.02 -7.70 21.47
N ARG A 21 -1.28 -7.23 20.46
CA ARG A 21 0.02 -6.57 20.67
C ARG A 21 -0.17 -5.10 21.03
N PRO A 22 0.31 -4.63 22.20
CA PRO A 22 0.23 -3.23 22.57
C PRO A 22 0.98 -2.35 21.57
N TRP A 23 0.38 -1.23 21.21
CA TRP A 23 0.96 -0.26 20.27
C TRP A 23 0.56 1.16 20.65
N HIS A 24 1.31 2.14 20.17
CA HIS A 24 0.95 3.54 20.23
C HIS A 24 1.50 4.26 18.98
N ALA A 25 0.84 5.34 18.57
CA ALA A 25 1.32 6.15 17.45
C ALA A 25 2.50 7.02 17.89
N VAL A 26 3.69 6.78 17.31
CA VAL A 26 4.89 7.60 17.56
C VAL A 26 4.92 8.83 16.66
N PHE A 27 4.42 8.69 15.42
CA PHE A 27 4.48 9.72 14.39
C PHE A 27 3.37 9.51 13.35
N THR A 28 2.79 10.60 12.84
CA THR A 28 1.83 10.56 11.73
C THR A 28 2.15 11.63 10.70
N SER A 29 2.06 11.29 9.42
CA SER A 29 2.28 12.22 8.32
C SER A 29 1.56 11.72 7.07
N THR A 30 1.13 12.66 6.23
CA THR A 30 0.63 12.39 4.88
C THR A 30 1.75 12.22 3.86
N SER A 31 3.01 12.49 4.23
CA SER A 31 4.17 12.31 3.37
C SER A 31 4.77 10.92 3.54
N ILE A 32 4.74 10.12 2.47
CA ILE A 32 5.37 8.80 2.46
C ILE A 32 6.87 8.87 2.78
N HIS A 33 7.58 9.90 2.30
CA HIS A 33 9.00 10.10 2.58
C HIS A 33 9.27 10.35 4.07
N ALA A 34 8.36 11.04 4.77
CA ALA A 34 8.51 11.27 6.20
C ALA A 34 8.31 9.96 7.00
N VAL A 35 7.38 9.12 6.56
CA VAL A 35 7.16 7.78 7.14
C VAL A 35 8.36 6.88 6.88
N GLU A 36 8.87 6.83 5.64
CA GLU A 36 10.07 6.09 5.26
C GLU A 36 11.26 6.49 6.15
N LYS A 37 11.52 7.80 6.30
CA LYS A 37 12.62 8.28 7.16
C LYS A 37 12.44 7.91 8.63
N ALA A 38 11.22 7.95 9.17
CA ALA A 38 10.97 7.50 10.54
C ALA A 38 11.32 6.01 10.73
N VAL A 39 11.04 5.17 9.73
CA VAL A 39 11.42 3.75 9.74
C VAL A 39 12.92 3.55 9.60
N GLU A 40 13.57 4.24 8.66
CA GLU A 40 15.03 4.14 8.46
C GLU A 40 15.84 4.54 9.69
N MET A 41 15.36 5.54 10.43
CA MET A 41 16.00 6.01 11.66
C MET A 41 15.69 5.12 12.88
N GLY A 42 14.91 4.05 12.71
CA GLY A 42 14.52 3.15 13.80
C GLY A 42 13.53 3.76 14.79
N LEU A 43 12.87 4.86 14.44
CA LEU A 43 11.91 5.55 15.32
C LEU A 43 10.57 4.80 15.41
N ALA A 44 10.18 4.12 14.33
CA ALA A 44 8.90 3.42 14.23
C ALA A 44 8.98 2.23 13.26
N ILE A 45 7.96 1.37 13.31
CA ILE A 45 7.64 0.40 12.26
C ILE A 45 6.43 0.91 11.46
N SER A 46 6.31 0.53 10.20
CA SER A 46 5.19 0.94 9.37
C SER A 46 4.86 -0.10 8.29
N VAL A 47 3.68 0.04 7.70
CA VAL A 47 3.28 -0.73 6.52
C VAL A 47 3.71 0.05 5.28
N LEU A 48 4.65 -0.51 4.52
CA LEU A 48 5.20 0.07 3.30
C LEU A 48 5.08 -0.90 2.13
N ASP A 49 5.08 -0.34 0.92
CA ASP A 49 5.24 -1.13 -0.29
C ASP A 49 6.64 -1.75 -0.33
N ARG A 50 6.75 -3.00 -0.80
CA ARG A 50 8.05 -3.68 -0.92
C ARG A 50 9.01 -2.96 -1.86
N GLU A 51 8.51 -2.30 -2.90
CA GLU A 51 9.33 -1.50 -3.82
C GLU A 51 9.90 -0.23 -3.16
N ARG A 52 9.41 0.14 -1.97
CA ARG A 52 9.91 1.28 -1.17
C ARG A 52 10.93 0.89 -0.12
N LEU A 53 11.16 -0.40 0.10
CA LEU A 53 12.16 -0.85 1.06
C LEU A 53 13.55 -0.39 0.63
N THR A 54 14.24 0.28 1.53
CA THR A 54 15.65 0.65 1.36
C THR A 54 16.54 -0.35 2.09
N GLY A 55 17.85 -0.34 1.80
CA GLY A 55 18.81 -1.22 2.49
C GLY A 55 18.94 -0.95 3.99
N ALA A 56 18.42 0.17 4.49
CA ALA A 56 18.35 0.49 5.92
C ALA A 56 17.09 -0.07 6.59
N MET A 57 16.16 -0.61 5.82
CA MET A 57 14.92 -1.21 6.30
C MET A 57 14.97 -2.74 6.19
N ARG A 58 14.10 -3.40 6.94
CA ARG A 58 13.85 -4.84 6.79
C ARG A 58 12.36 -5.13 6.93
N GLU A 59 11.89 -6.18 6.26
CA GLU A 59 10.55 -6.71 6.51
C GLU A 59 10.49 -7.36 7.90
N LEU A 60 9.35 -7.21 8.58
CA LEU A 60 9.05 -7.88 9.84
C LEU A 60 7.98 -8.94 9.59
N GLY A 61 8.17 -10.13 10.16
CA GLY A 61 7.26 -11.25 9.97
C GLY A 61 7.07 -12.08 11.23
N PRO A 62 6.65 -13.34 11.10
CA PRO A 62 6.40 -14.21 12.24
C PRO A 62 7.59 -14.39 13.19
N ALA A 63 8.82 -14.24 12.70
CA ALA A 63 10.03 -14.28 13.52
C ALA A 63 10.14 -13.12 14.53
N GLU A 64 9.44 -12.00 14.28
CA GLU A 64 9.35 -10.84 15.18
C GLU A 64 7.98 -10.74 15.88
N ASP A 65 7.21 -11.82 15.86
CA ASP A 65 5.81 -11.87 16.31
C ASP A 65 4.96 -10.81 15.59
N MET A 66 5.20 -10.60 14.29
CA MET A 66 4.39 -9.77 13.41
C MET A 66 3.51 -10.65 12.52
N PRO A 67 2.18 -10.42 12.49
CA PRO A 67 1.28 -11.19 11.65
C PRO A 67 1.37 -10.73 10.18
N PRO A 68 1.04 -11.61 9.22
CA PRO A 68 0.95 -11.21 7.83
C PRO A 68 -0.16 -10.19 7.62
N LEU A 69 0.09 -9.20 6.77
CA LEU A 69 -0.92 -8.21 6.38
C LEU A 69 -1.85 -8.77 5.31
N LYS A 70 -3.13 -8.36 5.36
CA LYS A 70 -4.08 -8.63 4.27
C LYS A 70 -3.55 -8.00 2.97
N ARG A 71 -3.76 -8.68 1.85
CA ARG A 71 -3.39 -8.11 0.53
C ARG A 71 -4.28 -6.91 0.22
N CYS A 72 -3.65 -5.84 -0.26
CA CYS A 72 -4.37 -4.73 -0.87
C CYS A 72 -4.69 -5.07 -2.33
N GLU A 73 -5.78 -4.49 -2.86
CA GLU A 73 -6.13 -4.55 -4.28
C GLU A 73 -6.18 -3.14 -4.86
N ALA A 74 -5.60 -2.94 -6.06
CA ALA A 74 -5.80 -1.74 -6.85
C ALA A 74 -6.93 -1.98 -7.83
N ARG A 75 -7.80 -0.98 -7.93
CA ARG A 75 -8.93 -1.00 -8.85
C ARG A 75 -8.88 0.24 -9.71
N LEU A 76 -9.07 0.05 -11.01
CA LEU A 76 -9.22 1.15 -11.95
C LEU A 76 -10.71 1.47 -12.08
N HIS A 77 -11.10 2.67 -11.63
CA HIS A 77 -12.48 3.13 -11.69
C HIS A 77 -12.68 4.08 -12.86
N PHE A 78 -13.79 3.90 -13.56
CA PHE A 78 -14.25 4.82 -14.60
C PHE A 78 -15.37 5.68 -14.05
N ALA A 79 -15.47 6.91 -14.55
CA ALA A 79 -16.63 7.74 -14.27
C ALA A 79 -17.90 7.02 -14.77
N PRO A 80 -19.04 7.13 -14.06
CA PRO A 80 -20.29 6.50 -14.48
C PRO A 80 -20.75 6.93 -15.89
N HIS A 81 -20.38 8.14 -16.30
CA HIS A 81 -20.68 8.68 -17.61
C HIS A 81 -19.43 9.31 -18.21
N ILE A 82 -19.00 8.79 -19.37
CA ILE A 82 -17.90 9.35 -20.17
C ILE A 82 -18.52 9.79 -21.50
N ALA A 83 -18.21 11.00 -21.95
CA ALA A 83 -18.68 11.49 -23.24
C ALA A 83 -18.19 10.57 -24.37
N ALA A 84 -19.06 10.25 -25.34
CA ALA A 84 -18.74 9.30 -26.41
C ALA A 84 -17.44 9.65 -27.16
N ALA A 85 -17.17 10.94 -27.38
CA ALA A 85 -15.95 11.41 -28.03
C ALA A 85 -14.67 11.13 -27.21
N SER A 86 -14.78 10.98 -25.88
CA SER A 86 -13.66 10.72 -24.98
C SER A 86 -13.48 9.23 -24.66
N GLN A 87 -14.45 8.38 -25.01
CA GLN A 87 -14.44 6.96 -24.67
C GLN A 87 -13.23 6.21 -25.24
N PRO A 88 -12.80 6.40 -26.50
CA PRO A 88 -11.61 5.73 -27.02
C PRO A 88 -10.33 6.09 -26.26
N ALA A 89 -10.19 7.35 -25.84
CA ALA A 89 -9.03 7.81 -25.08
C ALA A 89 -9.01 7.21 -23.65
N ALA A 90 -10.16 7.14 -22.99
CA ALA A 90 -10.30 6.53 -21.68
C ALA A 90 -9.96 5.02 -21.72
N GLU A 91 -10.47 4.31 -22.72
CA GLU A 91 -10.17 2.89 -22.92
C GLU A 91 -8.69 2.64 -23.24
N ALA A 92 -8.10 3.49 -24.10
CA ALA A 92 -6.67 3.41 -24.43
C ALA A 92 -5.77 3.62 -23.19
N MET A 93 -6.08 4.62 -22.36
CA MET A 93 -5.37 4.88 -21.10
C MET A 93 -5.52 3.69 -20.14
N ALA A 94 -6.73 3.15 -19.99
CA ALA A 94 -6.98 2.03 -19.11
C ALA A 94 -6.25 0.74 -19.55
N ARG A 95 -6.16 0.50 -20.87
CA ARG A 95 -5.34 -0.58 -21.41
C ARG A 95 -3.87 -0.36 -21.07
N LEU A 96 -3.34 0.84 -21.33
CA LEU A 96 -1.94 1.17 -21.02
C LEU A 96 -1.62 0.98 -19.52
N LEU A 97 -2.50 1.45 -18.64
CA LEU A 97 -2.34 1.28 -17.18
C LEU A 97 -2.34 -0.20 -16.80
N ARG A 98 -3.26 -1.00 -17.34
CA ARG A 98 -3.30 -2.45 -17.09
C ARG A 98 -2.01 -3.12 -17.55
N ASP A 99 -1.56 -2.89 -18.78
CA ASP A 99 -0.37 -3.50 -19.35
C ASP A 99 0.91 -3.14 -18.58
N ARG A 100 0.97 -1.92 -18.02
CA ARG A 100 2.15 -1.43 -17.30
C ARG A 100 2.17 -1.79 -15.82
N LEU A 101 1.00 -1.94 -15.19
CA LEU A 101 0.88 -2.14 -13.74
C LEU A 101 0.70 -3.60 -13.34
N THR A 102 0.28 -4.51 -14.22
CA THR A 102 0.23 -5.96 -13.91
C THR A 102 1.59 -6.56 -13.58
N HIS A 103 2.68 -5.92 -14.03
CA HIS A 103 4.06 -6.40 -13.83
C HIS A 103 4.89 -5.53 -12.87
N ARG A 104 4.30 -4.54 -12.20
CA ARG A 104 5.00 -3.59 -11.31
C ARG A 104 4.20 -3.31 -10.02
N GLY A 105 4.89 -2.92 -8.95
CA GLY A 105 4.27 -2.53 -7.69
C GLY A 105 3.79 -3.72 -6.84
N PRO A 106 2.93 -3.46 -5.84
CA PRO A 106 2.40 -4.49 -4.93
C PRO A 106 1.39 -5.42 -5.63
N TRP A 107 1.06 -5.12 -6.89
CA TRP A 107 0.10 -5.84 -7.74
C TRP A 107 0.73 -6.93 -8.59
N ARG A 108 2.03 -7.21 -8.40
CA ARG A 108 2.67 -8.37 -9.04
C ARG A 108 1.81 -9.59 -8.75
N SER A 109 1.34 -10.24 -9.81
CA SER A 109 0.84 -11.60 -9.69
C SER A 109 1.97 -12.43 -9.09
N VAL A 110 1.90 -12.68 -7.78
CA VAL A 110 2.69 -13.73 -7.16
C VAL A 110 2.14 -15.00 -7.78
N GLY A 111 2.80 -15.45 -8.84
CA GLY A 111 2.60 -16.79 -9.34
C GLY A 111 2.80 -17.75 -8.18
N GLY A 112 1.81 -18.59 -7.96
CA GLY A 112 1.89 -19.69 -7.02
C GLY A 112 0.55 -20.40 -6.93
N PRO A 113 0.61 -21.72 -6.75
CA PRO A 113 0.68 -22.75 -7.78
C PRO A 113 -0.57 -22.86 -8.67
#